data_AF-A0A950YMU6-F1
#
_entry.id   AF-A0A950YMU6-F1
#
_cell.length_a   1.000
_cell.length_b   1.000
_cell.length_c   1.000
_cell.angle_alpha   90.00
_cell.angle_beta   90.00
_cell.angle_gamma   90.00
#
_symmetry.space_group_name_H-M   'P 1'
#
loop_
_entity.id
_entity.type
_entity.pdbx_description
1 polymer ?
#
loop_
_entity_poly.entity_id
_entity_poly.type
_entity_poly.pdbx_seq_one_letter_code
_entity_poly.pdbx_strand_id
1 'polypeptide(L)'
;HGPNRIRFVPEAPVHHLVPATRVSWRLLMRRSLSEGLAKGRLERLYAASALGAERSYVRLLIADAVPRLLLDGVRRRDRDSALGAVAIIASLTVTGAAFLAGIAREGQNAEPPSENSSTEAGEPIATR
;
A
#
# COMPACT_ATOMS: atom_id res chain seq x y z
N HIS A 1 14.39 23.03 33.86
CA HIS A 1 13.73 22.12 32.89
C HIS A 1 12.27 22.00 33.28
N GLY A 2 11.33 22.47 32.44
CA GLY A 2 9.90 22.53 32.78
C GLY A 2 9.17 21.21 32.49
N PRO A 3 8.11 20.87 33.27
CA PRO A 3 7.47 19.56 33.27
C PRO A 3 6.54 19.25 32.07
N ASN A 4 6.50 20.10 31.03
CA ASN A 4 5.45 20.00 30.00
C ASN A 4 5.96 20.28 28.57
N ARG A 5 6.96 19.52 28.11
CA ARG A 5 7.48 19.65 26.73
C ARG A 5 7.77 18.29 26.11
N ILE A 6 7.12 18.00 24.98
CA ILE A 6 7.41 16.82 24.14
C ILE A 6 8.68 17.13 23.33
N ARG A 7 9.67 16.23 23.36
CA ARG A 7 10.91 16.35 22.57
C ARG A 7 11.03 15.14 21.66
N PHE A 8 11.19 15.38 20.37
CA PHE A 8 11.58 14.34 19.42
C PHE A 8 13.05 13.97 19.68
N VAL A 9 13.30 12.72 20.07
CA VAL A 9 14.65 12.18 20.30
C VAL A 9 14.80 10.95 19.41
N PRO A 10 15.37 11.09 18.21
CA PRO A 10 15.42 9.99 17.23
C PRO A 10 16.31 8.82 17.69
N GLU A 11 17.27 9.07 18.58
CA GLU A 11 18.18 8.05 19.11
C GLU A 11 17.62 7.26 20.29
N ALA A 12 16.41 7.59 20.76
CA ALA A 12 15.80 6.88 21.87
C ALA A 12 15.49 5.41 21.46
N PRO A 13 16.05 4.40 22.15
CA PRO A 13 15.80 3.00 21.81
C PRO A 13 14.35 2.63 22.12
N VAL A 14 13.62 2.18 21.10
CA VAL A 14 12.24 1.68 21.25
C VAL A 14 12.26 0.16 21.21
N HIS A 15 11.96 -0.47 22.35
CA HIS A 15 11.78 -1.92 22.41
C HIS A 15 10.33 -2.27 22.04
N HIS A 16 10.13 -2.77 20.81
CA HIS A 16 8.82 -3.19 20.34
C HIS A 16 8.72 -4.72 20.34
N LEU A 17 7.96 -5.29 21.29
CA LEU A 17 7.64 -6.72 21.32
C LEU A 17 6.25 -6.95 20.69
N VAL A 18 6.19 -7.81 19.67
CA VAL A 18 4.93 -8.30 19.13
C VAL A 18 4.73 -9.74 19.59
N PRO A 19 3.74 -10.00 20.47
CA PRO A 19 3.42 -11.37 20.88
C PRO A 19 3.03 -12.23 19.68
N ALA A 20 3.49 -13.49 19.63
CA ALA A 20 3.13 -14.43 18.57
C ALA A 20 1.61 -14.64 18.45
N THR A 21 0.87 -14.52 19.57
CA THR A 21 -0.61 -14.60 19.60
C THR A 21 -1.31 -13.51 18.79
N ARG A 22 -0.63 -12.40 18.48
CA ARG A 22 -1.14 -11.34 17.59
C ARG A 22 -0.96 -11.67 16.12
N VAL A 23 -0.09 -12.61 15.79
CA VAL A 23 0.26 -12.96 14.40
C VAL A 23 -0.63 -14.12 13.96
N SER A 24 -1.53 -13.85 13.02
CA SER A 24 -2.39 -14.88 12.43
C SER A 24 -2.43 -14.72 10.91
N TRP A 25 -2.62 -15.85 10.22
CA TRP A 25 -2.81 -15.89 8.77
C TRP A 25 -3.92 -14.96 8.29
N ARG A 26 -5.06 -14.94 9.00
CA ARG A 26 -6.18 -14.06 8.69
C ARG A 26 -5.80 -12.58 8.78
N LEU A 27 -5.06 -12.19 9.82
CA LEU A 27 -4.60 -10.82 9.97
C LEU A 27 -3.59 -10.44 8.87
N LEU A 28 -2.66 -11.34 8.56
CA LEU A 28 -1.67 -11.16 7.50
C LEU A 28 -2.38 -10.90 6.16
N MET A 29 -3.27 -11.80 5.74
CA MET A 29 -3.99 -11.66 4.46
C MET A 29 -4.86 -10.40 4.43
N ARG A 30 -5.57 -10.08 5.52
CA ARG A 30 -6.40 -8.87 5.59
C ARG A 30 -5.54 -7.59 5.47
N ARG A 31 -4.39 -7.55 6.14
CA ARG A 31 -3.46 -6.42 6.03
C ARG A 31 -2.89 -6.30 4.63
N SER A 32 -2.36 -7.39 4.06
CA SER A 32 -1.83 -7.41 2.69
C SER A 32 -2.84 -6.92 1.65
N LEU A 33 -4.10 -7.35 1.76
CA LEU A 33 -5.18 -6.87 0.90
C LEU A 33 -5.41 -5.37 1.06
N SER A 34 -5.55 -4.89 2.30
CA SER A 34 -5.80 -3.46 2.57
C SER A 34 -4.66 -2.56 2.08
N GLU A 35 -3.42 -3.01 2.28
CA GLU A 35 -2.22 -2.28 1.91
C GLU A 35 -2.04 -2.21 0.40
N GLY A 36 -2.26 -3.33 -0.30
CA GLY A 36 -2.23 -3.34 -1.76
C GLY A 36 -3.27 -2.41 -2.37
N LEU A 37 -4.54 -2.48 -1.93
CA LEU A 37 -5.61 -1.59 -2.40
C LEU A 37 -5.28 -0.12 -2.15
N ALA A 38 -4.79 0.22 -0.95
CA ALA A 38 -4.42 1.58 -0.60
C ALA A 38 -3.30 2.11 -1.50
N LYS A 39 -2.25 1.32 -1.74
CA LYS A 39 -1.13 1.70 -2.61
C LYS A 39 -1.57 1.85 -4.07
N GLY A 40 -2.48 0.99 -4.56
CA GLY A 40 -3.02 1.09 -5.92
C GLY A 40 -3.81 2.40 -6.14
N ARG A 41 -4.63 2.79 -5.15
CA ARG A 41 -5.35 4.07 -5.20
C ARG A 41 -4.42 5.27 -5.12
N LEU A 42 -3.41 5.21 -4.24
CA LEU A 42 -2.44 6.30 -4.07
C LEU A 42 -1.60 6.51 -5.33
N GLU A 43 -1.20 5.45 -6.03
CA GLU A 43 -0.45 5.55 -7.30
C GLU A 43 -1.25 6.27 -8.39
N ARG A 44 -2.57 6.03 -8.44
CA ARG A 44 -3.45 6.71 -9.38
C ARG A 44 -3.67 8.18 -9.06
N LEU A 45 -3.74 8.52 -7.76
CA LEU A 45 -4.00 9.87 -7.26
C LEU A 45 -2.74 10.76 -7.27
N TYR A 46 -1.59 10.18 -6.95
CA TYR A 46 -0.30 10.85 -6.94
C TYR A 46 0.59 10.17 -7.97
N ALA A 47 0.69 10.79 -9.16
CA ALA A 47 1.51 10.30 -10.26
C ALA A 47 2.91 9.85 -9.78
N ALA A 48 3.50 8.89 -10.50
CA ALA A 48 4.63 8.01 -10.14
C ALA A 48 5.85 8.60 -9.38
N SER A 49 6.03 9.92 -9.32
CA SER A 49 7.10 10.61 -8.60
C SER A 49 6.99 10.51 -7.07
N ALA A 50 5.79 10.41 -6.50
CA ALA A 50 5.60 10.30 -5.04
C ALA A 50 6.06 8.93 -4.47
N LEU A 51 6.09 7.88 -5.30
CA LEU A 51 6.44 6.51 -4.90
C LEU A 51 7.90 6.11 -5.19
N GLY A 52 8.73 7.00 -5.73
CA GLY A 52 10.09 6.67 -6.19
C GLY A 52 11.02 6.12 -5.10
N ALA A 53 10.93 6.67 -3.89
CA ALA A 53 11.71 6.21 -2.73
C ALA A 53 11.22 4.83 -2.23
N GLU A 54 9.91 4.64 -2.17
CA GLU A 54 9.31 3.36 -1.76
C GLU A 54 9.62 2.24 -2.75
N ARG A 55 9.60 2.54 -4.06
CA ARG A 55 9.84 1.55 -5.12
C ARG A 55 11.28 1.05 -5.14
N SER A 56 12.24 1.91 -4.84
CA SER A 56 13.66 1.54 -4.73
C SER A 56 13.90 0.64 -3.52
N TYR A 57 13.27 0.95 -2.38
CA TYR A 57 13.34 0.11 -1.18
C TYR A 57 12.66 -1.25 -1.39
N VAL A 58 11.49 -1.28 -2.03
CA VAL A 58 10.79 -2.52 -2.37
C VAL A 58 11.61 -3.37 -3.35
N ARG A 59 12.29 -2.76 -4.33
CA ARG A 59 13.21 -3.50 -5.21
C ARG A 59 14.36 -4.12 -4.44
N LEU A 60 15.01 -3.37 -3.54
CA LEU A 60 16.08 -3.92 -2.70
C LEU A 60 15.56 -5.07 -1.83
N LEU A 61 14.39 -4.90 -1.22
CA LEU A 61 13.79 -5.92 -0.36
C LEU A 61 13.40 -7.19 -1.14
N ILE A 62 12.76 -7.04 -2.31
CA ILE A 62 12.32 -8.18 -3.13
C ILE A 62 13.50 -8.86 -3.83
N ALA A 63 14.48 -8.09 -4.32
CA ALA A 63 15.62 -8.65 -5.05
C ALA A 63 16.65 -9.30 -4.12
N ASP A 64 16.83 -8.78 -2.90
CA ASP A 64 17.92 -9.21 -2.03
C ASP A 64 17.44 -9.95 -0.77
N ALA A 65 16.40 -9.45 -0.10
CA ALA A 65 15.96 -10.03 1.16
C ALA A 65 15.07 -11.28 0.97
N VAL A 66 14.13 -11.25 0.02
CA VAL A 66 13.21 -12.39 -0.22
C VAL A 66 13.97 -13.66 -0.65
N PRO A 67 14.90 -13.64 -1.61
CA PRO A 67 15.61 -14.85 -2.03
C PRO A 67 16.49 -15.41 -0.91
N ARG A 68 17.12 -14.54 -0.10
CA ARG A 68 17.91 -14.95 1.06
C ARG A 68 17.05 -15.64 2.12
N LEU A 69 15.89 -15.07 2.46
CA LEU A 69 14.95 -15.70 3.40
C LEU A 69 14.43 -17.05 2.90
N LEU A 70 14.11 -17.15 1.60
CA LEU A 70 13.69 -18.41 1.00
C LEU A 70 14.81 -19.45 1.00
N LEU A 71 16.04 -19.05 0.65
CA LEU A 71 17.20 -19.93 0.59
C LEU A 71 17.62 -20.42 1.99
N ASP A 72 17.60 -19.53 2.98
CA ASP A 72 17.87 -19.88 4.38
C ASP A 72 16.81 -20.84 4.93
N GLY A 73 15.53 -20.66 4.54
CA GLY A 73 14.46 -21.57 4.94
C GLY A 73 14.59 -22.97 4.34
N VAL A 74 15.00 -23.06 3.06
CA VAL A 74 15.28 -24.35 2.41
C VAL A 74 16.51 -25.02 3.02
N ARG A 75 17.57 -24.27 3.33
CA ARG A 75 18.80 -24.78 3.95
C ARG A 75 18.61 -25.28 5.37
N ARG A 76 17.78 -24.62 6.17
CA ARG A 76 17.54 -24.98 7.58
C ARG A 76 16.60 -26.18 7.76
N ARG A 77 15.87 -26.59 6.71
CA ARG A 77 14.96 -27.76 6.70
C ARG A 77 13.94 -27.77 7.85
N ASP A 78 13.62 -26.58 8.35
CA ASP A 78 12.79 -26.35 9.52
C ASP A 78 11.36 -25.96 9.10
N ARG A 79 10.36 -26.52 9.79
CA ARG A 79 8.94 -26.32 9.47
C ARG A 79 8.52 -24.87 9.64
N ASP A 80 9.07 -24.18 10.63
CA ASP A 80 8.73 -22.79 10.91
C ASP A 80 9.28 -21.85 9.83
N SER A 81 10.47 -22.17 9.30
CA SER A 81 11.06 -21.44 8.18
C SER A 81 10.26 -21.64 6.88
N ALA A 82 9.75 -22.86 6.65
CA ALA A 82 8.87 -23.14 5.51
C ALA A 82 7.52 -22.39 5.63
N LEU A 83 6.93 -22.36 6.83
CA LEU A 83 5.71 -21.58 7.10
C LEU A 83 5.94 -20.09 6.86
N GLY A 84 7.08 -19.55 7.29
CA GLY A 84 7.48 -18.17 7.02
C GLY A 84 7.62 -17.87 5.52
N ALA A 85 8.25 -18.77 4.76
CA ALA A 85 8.38 -18.66 3.31
C ALA A 85 7.01 -18.62 2.61
N VAL A 86 6.10 -19.53 2.97
CA VAL A 86 4.73 -19.54 2.44
C VAL A 86 3.98 -18.25 2.81
N ALA A 87 4.17 -17.74 4.03
CA ALA A 87 3.55 -16.50 4.48
C ALA A 87 4.00 -15.29 3.68
N ILE A 88 5.30 -15.20 3.40
CA ILE A 88 5.88 -14.14 2.56
C ILE A 88 5.28 -14.22 1.15
N ILE A 89 5.33 -15.40 0.51
CA ILE A 89 4.82 -15.58 -0.85
C ILE A 89 3.33 -15.23 -0.93
N ALA A 90 2.51 -15.81 -0.06
CA ALA A 90 1.06 -15.56 -0.04
C ALA A 90 0.75 -14.07 0.19
N SER A 91 1.42 -13.43 1.14
CA SER A 91 1.22 -12.01 1.43
C SER A 91 1.62 -11.12 0.25
N LEU A 92 2.68 -11.46 -0.47
CA LEU A 92 3.15 -10.73 -1.65
C LEU A 92 2.16 -10.88 -2.81
N THR A 93 1.67 -12.09 -3.06
CA THR A 93 0.66 -12.37 -4.10
C THR A 93 -0.63 -11.60 -3.82
N VAL A 94 -1.13 -11.64 -2.58
CA VAL A 94 -2.34 -10.91 -2.18
C VAL A 94 -2.15 -9.41 -2.31
N THR A 95 -1.01 -8.87 -1.84
CA THR A 95 -0.71 -7.43 -1.94
C THR A 95 -0.61 -6.99 -3.39
N GLY A 96 0.05 -7.76 -4.25
CA GLY A 96 0.18 -7.47 -5.68
C GLY A 96 -1.16 -7.49 -6.42
N ALA A 97 -1.99 -8.52 -6.19
CA ALA A 97 -3.32 -8.61 -6.79
C ALA A 97 -4.22 -7.44 -6.34
N ALA A 98 -4.17 -7.11 -5.05
CA ALA A 98 -4.91 -5.99 -4.46
C ALA A 98 -4.47 -4.63 -5.02
N PHE A 99 -3.17 -4.44 -5.24
CA PHE A 99 -2.62 -3.24 -5.87
C PHE A 99 -3.15 -3.05 -7.29
N LEU A 100 -3.08 -4.09 -8.13
CA LEU A 100 -3.60 -4.05 -9.49
C LEU A 100 -5.12 -3.80 -9.50
N ALA A 101 -5.87 -4.43 -8.60
CA ALA A 101 -7.30 -4.19 -8.45
C ALA A 101 -7.61 -2.76 -7.99
N GLY A 102 -6.78 -2.18 -7.11
CA GLY A 102 -6.88 -0.80 -6.66
C GLY A 102 -6.71 0.20 -7.81
N ILE A 103 -5.76 -0.06 -8.71
CA ILE A 103 -5.56 0.73 -9.93
C ILE A 103 -6.78 0.60 -10.86
N ALA A 104 -7.28 -0.61 -11.08
CA ALA A 104 -8.34 -0.89 -12.06
C ALA A 104 -9.72 -0.37 -11.65
N ARG A 105 -10.05 -0.37 -10.34
CA ARG A 105 -11.36 0.05 -9.83
C ARG A 105 -11.54 1.56 -9.83
N GLU A 106 -10.48 2.32 -9.59
CA GLU A 106 -10.53 3.78 -9.68
C GLU A 106 -10.72 4.25 -11.14
N GLY A 107 -10.16 3.51 -12.10
CA GLY A 107 -10.39 3.76 -13.53
C GLY A 107 -11.84 3.56 -13.99
N GLN A 108 -12.65 2.81 -13.25
CA GLN A 108 -14.08 2.60 -13.54
C GLN A 108 -14.99 3.63 -12.87
N ASN A 109 -14.53 4.25 -11.76
CA ASN A 109 -15.23 5.36 -11.10
C ASN A 109 -14.93 6.72 -11.74
N ALA A 110 -14.00 6.78 -12.69
CA ALA A 110 -13.81 7.94 -13.56
C ALA A 110 -14.95 7.97 -14.60
N GLU A 111 -16.14 8.33 -14.14
CA GLU A 111 -17.26 8.67 -15.00
C GLU A 111 -16.84 9.86 -15.90
N PRO A 112 -17.00 9.76 -17.23
CA PRO A 112 -16.70 10.87 -18.13
C PRO A 112 -17.57 12.08 -17.76
N PRO A 113 -17.09 13.33 -17.98
CA PRO A 113 -17.91 14.51 -17.76
C PRO A 113 -19.25 14.34 -18.45
N SER A 114 -20.33 14.43 -17.68
CA SER A 114 -21.69 14.40 -18.20
C SER A 114 -21.91 15.63 -19.09
N GLU A 115 -21.61 15.50 -20.38
CA GLU A 115 -22.10 16.39 -21.42
C GLU A 115 -23.58 16.07 -21.66
N ASN A 116 -24.44 16.78 -20.94
CA ASN A 116 -25.84 17.03 -21.30
C ASN A 116 -26.29 18.22 -20.45
N SER A 117 -26.92 19.28 -20.94
CA SER A 117 -27.41 19.60 -22.27
C SER A 117 -28.04 20.99 -22.17
N SER A 118 -27.89 21.79 -23.23
CA SER A 118 -28.90 22.72 -23.73
C SER A 118 -29.12 24.08 -23.04
N THR A 119 -28.78 25.11 -23.83
CA THR A 119 -29.76 26.10 -24.28
C THR A 119 -30.42 26.97 -23.21
N GLU A 120 -29.74 28.05 -22.82
CA GLU A 120 -30.43 29.33 -22.69
C GLU A 120 -29.96 30.23 -23.83
N ALA A 121 -30.78 30.28 -24.88
CA ALA A 121 -30.74 31.33 -25.87
C ALA A 121 -30.99 32.65 -25.15
N GLY A 122 -29.93 33.45 -24.97
CA GLY A 122 -30.02 34.82 -24.48
C GLY A 122 -30.83 35.66 -25.46
N GLU A 123 -32.07 35.93 -25.07
CA GLU A 123 -32.98 36.87 -25.69
C GLU A 123 -32.35 38.29 -25.74
N PRO A 124 -32.40 39.01 -26.87
CA PRO A 124 -31.87 40.37 -26.93
C PRO A 124 -32.86 41.34 -26.29
N ILE A 125 -32.50 41.91 -25.14
CA ILE A 125 -33.27 42.98 -24.49
C ILE A 125 -33.11 44.26 -25.33
N ALA A 126 -34.12 44.54 -26.14
CA ALA A 126 -34.37 45.86 -26.70
C ALA A 126 -35.16 46.70 -25.70
N THR A 127 -34.65 47.87 -25.32
CA THR A 127 -35.42 49.02 -24.79
C THR A 127 -34.47 50.22 -24.78
N ARG A 128 -34.52 51.06 -25.82
CA ARG A 128 -35.25 52.34 -25.93
C ARG A 128 -34.63 53.47 -25.13
#